data_AF-A0A814Q303-F1
#
_entry.id   AF-A0A814Q303-F1
#
_cell.length_a   1.000
_cell.length_b   1.000
_cell.length_c   1.000
_cell.angle_alpha   90.00
_cell.angle_beta   90.00
_cell.angle_gamma   90.00
#
_symmetry.space_group_name_H-M   'P 1'
#
loop_
_entity.id
_entity.type
_entity.pdbx_description
1 polymer ?
#
loop_
_entity_poly.entity_id
_entity_poly.type
_entity_poly.pdbx_seq_one_letter_code
_entity_poly.pdbx_strand_id
1 'polypeptide(L)'
;MWKSLTIVLLSFIIGETFCGPVRRKDPNKIHSLNSLCHILNYGEFNDRGIKTFTLNNPNEPIKKYQTGYKNRVEYVRAVITVQTVQSKGSTTNDATRKFARAMGKLTDDAGHIIGNNLGGTGRNVYNIFPQSPNINRGAWSQEEKDIRNLVLTTKQPIEVVVQLYYPTTTATRPNRFTYRAAYNNACHSANVINP
;
A
#
# COMPACT_ATOMS: atom_id res chain seq x y z
N MET A 1 -34.99 33.82 -27.84
CA MET A 1 -35.05 34.07 -26.38
C MET A 1 -35.80 32.89 -25.77
N TRP A 2 -35.27 31.98 -24.95
CA TRP A 2 -34.14 31.93 -24.02
C TRP A 2 -33.41 30.58 -24.09
N LYS A 3 -32.16 30.56 -23.60
CA LYS A 3 -31.24 29.42 -23.45
C LYS A 3 -31.44 28.67 -22.12
N SER A 4 -30.81 27.49 -22.04
CA SER A 4 -30.32 26.78 -20.84
C SER A 4 -31.32 25.92 -20.05
N LEU A 5 -30.96 24.79 -19.43
CA LEU A 5 -29.63 24.33 -18.98
C LEU A 5 -29.58 22.78 -18.91
N THR A 6 -28.57 22.16 -19.52
CA THR A 6 -28.18 20.77 -19.30
C THR A 6 -27.46 20.66 -17.97
N ILE A 7 -27.90 19.76 -17.07
CA ILE A 7 -27.13 19.37 -15.88
C ILE A 7 -26.49 18.01 -16.18
N VAL A 8 -25.20 18.04 -16.49
CA VAL A 8 -24.30 16.88 -16.45
C VAL A 8 -23.82 16.77 -15.00
N LEU A 9 -24.26 15.73 -14.29
CA LEU A 9 -23.65 15.35 -13.01
C LEU A 9 -22.38 14.55 -13.30
N LEU A 10 -21.25 15.23 -13.12
CA LEU A 10 -19.90 14.71 -13.20
C LEU A 10 -19.55 13.89 -11.94
N SER A 11 -19.05 12.68 -12.18
CA SER A 11 -17.87 12.07 -11.54
C SER A 11 -17.92 11.64 -10.06
N PHE A 12 -17.82 10.32 -9.85
CA PHE A 12 -16.64 9.75 -9.17
C PHE A 12 -16.21 8.49 -9.92
N ILE A 13 -15.12 8.63 -10.68
CA ILE A 13 -14.46 7.53 -11.39
C ILE A 13 -13.66 6.75 -10.33
N ILE A 14 -14.12 5.56 -9.98
CA ILE A 14 -13.24 4.52 -9.45
C ILE A 14 -12.49 4.00 -10.68
N GLY A 15 -11.27 4.50 -10.88
CA GLY A 15 -10.40 4.03 -11.94
C GLY A 15 -9.84 2.66 -11.57
N GLU A 16 -10.64 1.61 -11.70
CA GLU A 16 -10.14 0.24 -11.72
C GLU A 16 -9.42 0.03 -13.06
N THR A 17 -8.10 0.14 -13.07
CA THR A 17 -7.31 -0.56 -14.10
C THR A 17 -7.29 -2.04 -13.75
N PHE A 18 -8.27 -2.76 -14.30
CA PHE A 18 -8.31 -4.21 -14.33
C PHE A 18 -7.01 -4.77 -14.94
N CYS A 19 -6.25 -5.55 -14.17
CA CYS A 19 -5.50 -6.66 -14.75
C CYS A 19 -6.49 -7.78 -15.14
N GLY A 20 -7.29 -7.54 -16.19
CA GLY A 20 -8.19 -8.50 -16.84
C GLY A 20 -9.33 -9.10 -15.99
N PRO A 21 -10.45 -9.50 -16.59
CA PRO A 21 -11.50 -10.20 -15.86
C PRO A 21 -11.04 -11.61 -15.52
N VAL A 22 -11.16 -12.04 -14.27
CA VAL A 22 -11.24 -13.47 -13.93
C VAL A 22 -12.59 -13.98 -14.44
N ARG A 23 -12.70 -14.24 -15.75
CA ARG A 23 -13.79 -15.09 -16.24
C ARG A 23 -13.50 -16.51 -15.80
N ARG A 24 -14.43 -17.14 -15.08
CA ARG A 24 -14.48 -18.60 -14.97
C ARG A 24 -14.40 -19.17 -16.39
N LYS A 25 -13.35 -19.95 -16.72
CA LYS A 25 -13.43 -21.08 -17.68
C LYS A 25 -12.14 -21.88 -17.80
N ASP A 26 -12.35 -23.19 -17.70
CA ASP A 26 -11.57 -24.35 -18.14
C ASP A 26 -10.25 -24.68 -17.40
N PRO A 27 -10.22 -25.73 -16.54
CA PRO A 27 -9.00 -26.17 -15.86
C PRO A 27 -7.96 -26.85 -16.76
N ASN A 28 -8.22 -27.05 -18.06
CA ASN A 28 -7.32 -27.81 -18.95
C ASN A 28 -6.72 -27.00 -20.12
N LYS A 29 -6.66 -25.66 -20.04
CA LYS A 29 -6.13 -24.83 -21.13
C LYS A 29 -5.07 -23.83 -20.64
N ILE A 30 -3.80 -24.19 -20.79
CA ILE A 30 -2.66 -23.30 -20.59
C ILE A 30 -2.64 -22.29 -21.74
N HIS A 31 -3.14 -21.08 -21.49
CA HIS A 31 -2.94 -19.94 -22.38
C HIS A 31 -1.84 -19.04 -21.80
N SER A 32 -0.67 -19.04 -22.44
CA SER A 32 0.43 -18.13 -22.13
C SER A 32 0.04 -16.70 -22.50
N LEU A 33 -0.28 -15.90 -21.50
CA LEU A 33 -0.20 -14.45 -21.61
C LEU A 33 0.98 -14.00 -20.76
N ASN A 34 2.08 -13.73 -21.45
CA ASN A 34 3.26 -13.02 -20.94
C ASN A 34 2.89 -11.57 -20.57
N SER A 35 2.06 -11.35 -19.55
CA SER A 35 2.12 -10.07 -18.84
C SER A 35 3.37 -10.13 -17.96
N LEU A 36 4.51 -9.80 -18.56
CA LEU A 36 5.78 -9.61 -17.85
C LEU A 36 5.51 -8.70 -16.66
N CYS A 37 5.47 -9.31 -15.48
CA CYS A 37 5.38 -8.64 -14.21
C CYS A 37 6.72 -7.93 -13.98
N HIS A 38 6.94 -6.81 -14.65
CA HIS A 38 8.06 -5.94 -14.35
C HIS A 38 7.85 -5.45 -12.92
N ILE A 39 8.62 -6.02 -11.99
CA ILE A 39 9.02 -5.30 -10.79
C ILE A 39 9.59 -4.00 -11.34
N LEU A 40 8.94 -2.87 -11.08
CA LEU A 40 9.59 -1.59 -11.31
C LEU A 40 10.86 -1.63 -10.47
N ASN A 41 11.99 -1.90 -11.13
CA ASN A 41 13.30 -1.60 -10.61
C ASN A 41 13.30 -0.08 -10.46
N TYR A 42 12.95 0.38 -9.26
CA TYR A 42 13.22 1.74 -8.87
C TYR A 42 14.74 1.85 -8.76
N GLY A 43 15.32 2.25 -9.90
CA GLY A 43 16.69 2.71 -10.02
C GLY A 43 16.94 3.84 -9.04
N GLU A 44 18.18 3.89 -8.58
CA GLU A 44 18.72 4.79 -7.57
C GLU A 44 18.20 6.23 -7.71
N PHE A 45 17.46 6.69 -6.70
CA PHE A 45 16.94 8.05 -6.62
C PHE A 45 18.04 9.00 -6.17
N ASN A 46 18.56 9.78 -7.12
CA ASN A 46 19.58 10.78 -6.84
C ASN A 46 18.94 12.07 -6.26
N ASP A 47 19.59 12.60 -5.21
CA ASP A 47 19.64 14.02 -4.82
C ASP A 47 18.56 14.65 -3.88
N ARG A 48 17.81 13.87 -3.07
CA ARG A 48 16.81 14.42 -2.12
C ARG A 48 17.02 14.12 -0.62
N GLY A 49 18.15 13.54 -0.23
CA GLY A 49 18.36 13.10 1.15
C GLY A 49 17.48 11.92 1.58
N ILE A 50 17.04 11.09 0.62
CA ILE A 50 16.33 9.84 0.88
C ILE A 50 17.28 8.85 1.55
N LYS A 51 16.86 8.29 2.68
CA LYS A 51 17.60 7.25 3.41
C LYS A 51 16.93 5.90 3.18
N THR A 52 17.73 4.89 2.87
CA THR A 52 17.27 3.51 2.66
C THR A 52 17.68 2.64 3.83
N PHE A 53 16.77 1.80 4.30
CA PHE A 53 16.98 0.88 5.40
C PHE A 53 16.56 -0.53 5.00
N THR A 54 17.34 -1.53 5.41
CA THR A 54 17.05 -2.96 5.21
C THR A 54 16.88 -3.63 6.57
N LEU A 55 15.83 -4.44 6.73
CA LEU A 55 15.53 -5.17 7.95
C LEU A 55 15.68 -6.68 7.71
N ASN A 56 16.50 -7.34 8.53
CA ASN A 56 16.85 -8.75 8.38
C ASN A 56 16.13 -9.68 9.39
N ASN A 57 15.06 -9.21 10.02
CA ASN A 57 14.30 -10.03 10.96
C ASN A 57 13.30 -10.93 10.20
N PRO A 58 13.31 -12.26 10.39
CA PRO A 58 12.36 -13.17 9.72
C PRO A 58 10.90 -12.92 10.13
N ASN A 59 10.65 -12.42 11.34
CA ASN A 59 9.30 -12.14 11.85
C ASN A 59 8.80 -10.72 11.49
N GLU A 60 9.65 -9.87 10.92
CA GLU A 60 9.25 -8.55 10.41
C GLU A 60 8.90 -8.68 8.93
N PRO A 61 7.65 -8.44 8.50
CA PRO A 61 7.32 -8.49 7.09
C PRO A 61 8.06 -7.42 6.27
N ILE A 62 8.31 -6.23 6.83
CA ILE A 62 9.00 -5.15 6.11
C ILE A 62 10.48 -5.48 5.95
N LYS A 63 10.95 -5.59 4.71
CA LYS A 63 12.34 -5.93 4.40
C LYS A 63 13.16 -4.71 4.02
N LYS A 64 12.51 -3.71 3.43
CA LYS A 64 13.16 -2.46 3.02
C LYS A 64 12.18 -1.31 3.20
N TYR A 65 12.68 -0.17 3.65
CA TYR A 65 11.91 1.06 3.61
C TYR A 65 12.81 2.24 3.29
N GLN A 66 12.21 3.33 2.82
CA GLN A 66 12.89 4.58 2.55
C GLN A 66 12.19 5.73 3.23
N THR A 67 12.96 6.68 3.74
CA THR A 67 12.45 7.90 4.37
C THR A 67 13.03 9.15 3.73
N GLY A 68 12.22 10.20 3.62
CA GLY A 68 12.63 11.50 3.09
C GLY A 68 12.50 12.62 4.12
N TYR A 69 12.01 13.78 3.68
CA TYR A 69 11.87 14.99 4.49
C TYR A 69 11.18 14.71 5.84
N LYS A 70 11.81 15.16 6.94
CA LYS A 70 11.38 14.91 8.33
C LYS A 70 11.12 13.42 8.65
N ASN A 71 11.89 12.52 8.03
CA ASN A 71 11.77 11.07 8.19
C ASN A 71 10.38 10.51 7.80
N ARG A 72 9.62 11.22 6.96
CA ARG A 72 8.38 10.67 6.38
C ARG A 72 8.74 9.44 5.54
N VAL A 73 7.94 8.38 5.62
CA VAL A 73 8.15 7.19 4.79
C VAL A 73 7.80 7.51 3.35
N GLU A 74 8.60 7.07 2.40
CA GLU A 74 8.33 7.24 0.96
C GLU A 74 8.11 5.90 0.26
N TYR A 75 8.76 4.84 0.74
CA TYR A 75 8.69 3.51 0.14
C TYR A 75 8.76 2.43 1.21
N VAL A 76 8.00 1.36 1.02
CA VAL A 76 8.10 0.12 1.80
C VAL A 76 8.06 -1.07 0.85
N ARG A 77 8.97 -2.03 1.06
CA ARG A 77 8.89 -3.39 0.53
C ARG A 77 8.74 -4.35 1.69
N ALA A 78 7.72 -5.19 1.62
CA ALA A 78 7.46 -6.25 2.56
C ALA A 78 7.37 -7.61 1.85
N VAL A 79 7.67 -8.66 2.61
CA VAL A 79 7.44 -10.05 2.19
C VAL A 79 6.53 -10.67 3.23
N ILE A 80 5.30 -10.94 2.83
CA ILE A 80 4.27 -11.52 3.68
C ILE A 80 4.36 -13.03 3.58
N THR A 81 4.48 -13.71 4.71
CA THR A 81 4.58 -15.17 4.79
C THR A 81 3.53 -15.73 5.75
N VAL A 82 3.37 -17.05 5.73
CA VAL A 82 2.51 -17.74 6.70
C VAL A 82 2.92 -17.38 8.13
N GLN A 83 4.23 -17.29 8.39
CA GLN A 83 4.78 -16.92 9.68
C GLN A 83 4.37 -15.51 10.11
N THR A 84 4.52 -14.50 9.24
CA THR A 84 4.19 -13.10 9.60
C THR A 84 2.69 -12.90 9.84
N VAL A 85 1.86 -13.61 9.06
CA VAL A 85 0.40 -13.62 9.25
C VAL A 85 0.01 -14.29 10.57
N GLN A 86 0.65 -15.40 10.93
CA GLN A 86 0.34 -16.15 12.16
C GLN A 86 0.81 -15.43 13.41
N SER A 87 2.01 -14.84 13.38
CA SER A 87 2.54 -14.05 14.50
C SER A 87 1.74 -12.78 14.76
N LYS A 88 1.03 -12.30 13.72
CA LYS A 88 0.42 -10.97 13.65
C LYS A 88 1.46 -9.86 13.91
N GLY A 89 1.00 -8.64 13.67
CA GLY A 89 1.70 -7.41 13.99
C GLY A 89 1.10 -6.76 15.23
N SER A 90 1.34 -5.46 15.39
CA SER A 90 0.83 -4.69 16.53
C SER A 90 -0.11 -3.59 16.09
N THR A 91 -1.09 -3.25 16.94
CA THR A 91 -1.92 -2.06 16.76
C THR A 91 -1.11 -0.79 16.96
N THR A 92 -1.65 0.36 16.53
CA THR A 92 -1.02 1.65 16.82
C THR A 92 -1.07 1.99 18.31
N ASN A 93 -0.14 2.84 18.75
CA ASN A 93 -0.10 3.38 20.11
C ASN A 93 -0.18 4.91 20.08
N ASP A 94 -0.21 5.54 21.26
CA ASP A 94 -0.33 7.00 21.34
C ASP A 94 0.84 7.72 20.68
N ALA A 95 2.05 7.16 20.75
CA ALA A 95 3.23 7.73 20.12
C ALA A 95 3.09 7.77 18.59
N THR A 96 2.68 6.67 17.96
CA THR A 96 2.52 6.62 16.49
C THR A 96 1.30 7.40 16.01
N ARG A 97 0.21 7.45 16.80
CA ARG A 97 -0.93 8.35 16.54
C ARG A 97 -0.53 9.82 16.61
N LYS A 98 0.26 10.21 17.62
CA LYS A 98 0.78 11.58 17.74
C LYS A 98 1.73 11.92 16.59
N PHE A 99 2.59 11.00 16.20
CA PHE A 99 3.47 11.15 15.03
C PHE A 99 2.65 11.39 13.75
N ALA A 100 1.64 10.55 13.46
CA ALA A 100 0.81 10.71 12.27
C ALA A 100 0.14 12.09 12.21
N ARG A 101 -0.44 12.55 13.33
CA ARG A 101 -1.09 13.87 13.40
C ARG A 101 -0.10 15.03 13.30
N ALA A 102 1.12 14.87 13.82
CA ALA A 102 2.19 15.87 13.67
C ALA A 102 2.70 15.97 12.22
N MET A 103 2.62 14.87 11.46
CA MET A 103 3.04 14.82 10.05
C MET A 103 1.89 15.16 9.08
N GLY A 104 0.63 15.10 9.52
CA GLY A 104 -0.55 15.38 8.71
C GLY A 104 -1.55 16.31 9.38
N LYS A 105 -2.83 15.95 9.30
CA LYS A 105 -3.95 16.68 9.92
C LYS A 105 -4.20 16.13 11.32
N LEU A 106 -4.75 16.95 12.23
CA LEU A 106 -5.15 16.49 13.56
C LEU A 106 -6.18 15.34 13.52
N THR A 107 -6.95 15.26 12.44
CA THR A 107 -7.96 14.23 12.18
C THR A 107 -7.42 12.99 11.49
N ASP A 108 -6.16 12.97 11.04
CA ASP A 108 -5.61 11.78 10.39
C ASP A 108 -5.45 10.64 11.40
N ASP A 109 -5.71 9.43 10.93
CA ASP A 109 -5.35 8.20 11.63
C ASP A 109 -3.86 7.90 11.42
N ALA A 110 -3.28 7.13 12.34
CA ALA A 110 -2.00 6.47 12.09
C ALA A 110 -2.25 5.25 11.18
N GLY A 111 -2.17 5.47 9.87
CA GLY A 111 -2.35 4.43 8.88
C GLY A 111 -1.17 3.48 8.88
N HIS A 112 -1.44 2.18 9.05
CA HIS A 112 -0.45 1.13 8.82
C HIS A 112 -0.13 1.06 7.32
N ILE A 113 1.15 1.05 6.97
CA ILE A 113 1.57 0.79 5.58
C ILE A 113 1.40 -0.70 5.26
N ILE A 114 1.86 -1.55 6.18
CA ILE A 114 1.55 -2.98 6.23
C ILE A 114 0.69 -3.24 7.46
N GLY A 115 -0.52 -3.75 7.26
CA GLY A 115 -1.48 -4.05 8.33
C GLY A 115 -0.97 -5.06 9.36
N ASN A 116 -1.52 -4.97 10.56
CA ASN A 116 -1.17 -5.86 11.65
C ASN A 116 -1.62 -7.31 11.41
N ASN A 117 -2.66 -7.54 10.62
CA ASN A 117 -3.10 -8.87 10.19
C ASN A 117 -2.10 -9.56 9.23
N LEU A 118 -1.17 -8.80 8.65
CA LEU A 118 -0.09 -9.27 7.77
C LEU A 118 1.27 -9.35 8.48
N GLY A 119 1.33 -8.97 9.76
CA GLY A 119 2.55 -8.94 10.57
C GLY A 119 3.12 -7.54 10.82
N GLY A 120 2.53 -6.49 10.23
CA GLY A 120 3.09 -5.14 10.30
C GLY A 120 2.99 -4.49 11.69
N THR A 121 4.06 -3.83 12.12
CA THR A 121 4.12 -3.16 13.41
C THR A 121 3.36 -1.83 13.41
N GLY A 122 2.53 -1.58 14.43
CA GLY A 122 1.89 -0.28 14.65
C GLY A 122 2.69 0.65 15.57
N ARG A 123 3.83 0.17 16.08
CA ARG A 123 4.65 0.88 17.08
C ARG A 123 5.82 1.63 16.48
N ASN A 124 6.21 1.30 15.24
CA ASN A 124 7.37 1.90 14.59
C ASN A 124 6.93 2.85 13.47
N VAL A 125 7.45 4.07 13.51
CA VAL A 125 7.05 5.14 12.57
C VAL A 125 7.39 4.82 11.10
N TYR A 126 8.33 3.89 10.83
CA TYR A 126 8.63 3.45 9.47
C TYR A 126 7.50 2.66 8.80
N ASN A 127 6.51 2.21 9.56
CA ASN A 127 5.31 1.54 9.06
C ASN A 127 4.05 2.40 9.22
N ILE A 128 4.19 3.69 9.51
CA ILE A 128 3.08 4.59 9.81
C ILE A 128 3.14 5.82 8.90
N PHE A 129 1.99 6.22 8.37
CA PHE A 129 1.82 7.50 7.69
C PHE A 129 0.50 8.16 8.07
N PRO A 130 0.36 9.49 7.89
CA PRO A 130 -0.91 10.18 8.11
C PRO A 130 -1.91 9.78 7.03
N GLN A 131 -2.99 9.14 7.44
CA GLN A 131 -4.01 8.61 6.53
C GLN A 131 -5.39 9.15 6.88
N SER A 132 -6.16 9.51 5.86
CA SER A 132 -7.57 9.86 6.00
C SER A 132 -8.35 8.69 6.61
N PRO A 133 -9.16 8.91 7.66
CA PRO A 133 -9.93 7.86 8.32
C PRO A 133 -10.84 7.05 7.37
N ASN A 134 -11.36 7.70 6.32
CA ASN A 134 -12.23 7.09 5.31
C ASN A 134 -11.51 5.99 4.51
N ILE A 135 -10.21 6.15 4.27
CA ILE A 135 -9.38 5.18 3.55
C ILE A 135 -8.90 4.08 4.49
N ASN A 136 -8.46 4.48 5.70
CA ASN A 136 -7.89 3.57 6.70
C ASN A 136 -8.88 2.49 7.15
N ARG A 137 -10.18 2.81 7.24
CA ARG A 137 -11.20 1.93 7.81
C ARG A 137 -12.08 1.22 6.78
N GLY A 138 -11.85 1.45 5.49
CA GLY A 138 -12.68 0.99 4.37
C GLY A 138 -12.00 -0.07 3.51
N ALA A 139 -11.91 0.22 2.20
CA ALA A 139 -11.44 -0.70 1.14
C ALA A 139 -10.08 -1.36 1.44
N TRP A 140 -9.21 -0.68 2.17
CA TRP A 140 -7.89 -1.19 2.53
C TRP A 140 -7.93 -2.45 3.41
N SER A 141 -8.84 -2.50 4.37
CA SER A 141 -8.98 -3.66 5.24
C SER A 141 -9.39 -4.91 4.46
N GLN A 142 -10.10 -4.75 3.34
CA GLN A 142 -10.51 -5.86 2.49
C GLN A 142 -9.34 -6.41 1.68
N GLU A 143 -8.53 -5.52 1.08
CA GLU A 143 -7.32 -5.90 0.34
C GLU A 143 -6.34 -6.70 1.22
N GLU A 144 -6.12 -6.26 2.45
CA GLU A 144 -5.24 -6.97 3.39
C GLU A 144 -5.81 -8.35 3.79
N LYS A 145 -7.13 -8.52 3.85
CA LYS A 145 -7.75 -9.84 4.08
C LYS A 145 -7.51 -10.77 2.91
N ASP A 146 -7.59 -10.27 1.69
CA ASP A 146 -7.41 -11.09 0.48
C ASP A 146 -5.96 -11.58 0.37
N ILE A 147 -4.99 -10.72 0.68
CA ILE A 147 -3.57 -11.10 0.75
C ILE A 147 -3.31 -12.11 1.85
N ARG A 148 -3.90 -11.88 3.04
CA ARG A 148 -3.82 -12.85 4.14
C ARG A 148 -4.34 -14.21 3.71
N ASN A 149 -5.50 -14.25 3.08
CA ASN A 149 -6.10 -15.49 2.59
C ASN A 149 -5.21 -16.15 1.54
N LEU A 150 -4.68 -15.38 0.59
CA LEU A 150 -3.81 -15.90 -0.46
C LEU A 150 -2.52 -16.52 0.10
N VAL A 151 -1.88 -15.88 1.08
CA VAL A 151 -0.71 -16.46 1.79
C VAL A 151 -1.09 -17.77 2.49
N LEU A 152 -2.23 -17.79 3.18
CA LEU A 152 -2.64 -18.95 3.97
C LEU A 152 -3.07 -20.14 3.09
N THR A 153 -3.64 -19.90 1.91
CA THR A 153 -4.06 -20.97 0.98
C THR A 153 -2.90 -21.49 0.15
N THR A 154 -2.09 -20.60 -0.43
CA THR A 154 -0.98 -20.98 -1.31
C THR A 154 0.26 -21.45 -0.54
N LYS A 155 0.41 -21.03 0.72
CA LYS A 155 1.62 -21.20 1.54
C LYS A 155 2.87 -20.57 0.93
N GLN A 156 2.70 -19.65 -0.03
CA GLN A 156 3.80 -18.97 -0.69
C GLN A 156 3.97 -17.54 -0.17
N PRO A 157 5.19 -16.99 -0.24
CA PRO A 157 5.41 -15.60 0.09
C PRO A 157 4.76 -14.66 -0.93
N ILE A 158 4.18 -13.56 -0.44
CA ILE A 158 3.68 -12.47 -1.29
C ILE A 158 4.57 -11.26 -1.08
N GLU A 159 5.10 -10.72 -2.16
CA GLU A 159 5.83 -9.46 -2.13
C GLU A 159 4.85 -8.30 -2.21
N VAL A 160 4.95 -7.39 -1.24
CA VAL A 160 4.14 -6.18 -1.16
C VAL A 160 5.06 -4.97 -1.29
N VAL A 161 4.70 -4.05 -2.18
CA VAL A 161 5.38 -2.76 -2.34
C VAL A 161 4.37 -1.64 -2.15
N VAL A 162 4.72 -0.66 -1.32
CA VAL A 162 3.94 0.55 -1.10
C VAL A 162 4.80 1.76 -1.41
N GLN A 163 4.31 2.67 -2.25
CA GLN A 163 4.95 3.94 -2.55
C GLN A 163 4.02 5.08 -2.13
N LEU A 164 4.51 5.95 -1.25
CA LEU A 164 3.82 7.16 -0.82
C LEU A 164 4.24 8.34 -1.70
N TYR A 165 3.28 9.13 -2.17
CA TYR A 165 3.54 10.31 -2.99
C TYR A 165 3.14 11.57 -2.22
N TYR A 166 4.08 12.51 -2.19
CA TYR A 166 3.93 13.79 -1.52
C TYR A 166 3.78 14.90 -2.56
N PRO A 167 2.88 15.88 -2.34
CA PRO A 167 2.62 16.93 -3.32
C PRO A 167 3.81 17.88 -3.52
N THR A 168 4.70 17.99 -2.53
CA THR A 168 5.94 18.78 -2.61
C THR A 168 7.08 18.05 -1.93
N THR A 169 8.32 18.52 -2.16
CA THR A 169 9.52 17.97 -1.50
C THR A 169 9.49 18.13 0.02
N THR A 170 8.74 19.09 0.56
CA THR A 170 8.64 19.40 2.00
C THR A 170 7.32 19.00 2.66
N ALA A 171 6.33 18.51 1.90
CA ALA A 171 5.05 18.07 2.46
C ALA A 171 5.19 16.80 3.32
N THR A 172 4.74 16.81 4.57
CA THR A 172 4.88 15.65 5.47
C THR A 172 3.74 14.63 5.37
N ARG A 173 2.65 14.97 4.66
CA ARG A 173 1.48 14.13 4.43
C ARG A 173 1.38 13.73 2.95
N PRO A 174 1.25 12.43 2.63
CA PRO A 174 1.08 12.02 1.24
C PRO A 174 -0.35 12.33 0.78
N ASN A 175 -0.53 12.71 -0.49
CA ASN A 175 -1.86 12.92 -1.08
C ASN A 175 -2.36 11.69 -1.85
N ARG A 176 -1.47 10.73 -2.11
CA ARG A 176 -1.79 9.43 -2.71
C ARG A 176 -0.72 8.41 -2.38
N PHE A 177 -1.04 7.15 -2.59
CA PHE A 177 -0.09 6.06 -2.53
C PHE A 177 -0.44 4.98 -3.53
N THR A 178 0.57 4.25 -4.00
CA THR A 178 0.34 3.02 -4.75
C THR A 178 0.66 1.83 -3.87
N TYR A 179 -0.12 0.78 -4.09
CA TYR A 179 0.06 -0.51 -3.49
C TYR A 179 0.21 -1.55 -4.57
N ARG A 180 1.11 -2.51 -4.36
CA ARG A 180 1.32 -3.62 -5.28
C ARG A 180 1.57 -4.89 -4.48
N ALA A 181 0.77 -5.92 -4.71
CA ALA A 181 0.97 -7.26 -4.19
C ALA A 181 1.28 -8.19 -5.37
N ALA A 182 2.42 -8.87 -5.32
CA ALA A 182 2.85 -9.80 -6.35
C ALA A 182 3.04 -11.21 -5.79
N TYR A 183 2.54 -12.18 -6.55
CA TYR A 183 2.61 -13.60 -6.26
C TYR A 183 2.85 -14.35 -7.57
N ASN A 184 3.98 -15.09 -7.66
CA ASN A 184 4.44 -15.70 -8.90
C ASN A 184 4.45 -14.68 -10.07
N ASN A 185 3.75 -14.99 -11.16
CA ASN A 185 3.60 -14.12 -12.33
C ASN A 185 2.33 -13.23 -12.28
N ALA A 186 1.58 -13.26 -11.17
CA ALA A 186 0.38 -12.47 -10.96
C ALA A 186 0.67 -11.27 -10.06
N CYS A 187 -0.02 -10.15 -10.33
CA CYS A 187 0.14 -8.92 -9.58
C CYS A 187 -1.22 -8.23 -9.43
N HIS A 188 -1.50 -7.75 -8.23
CA HIS A 188 -2.58 -6.80 -7.95
C HIS A 188 -1.95 -5.44 -7.63
N SER A 189 -2.56 -4.36 -8.09
CA SER A 189 -2.11 -3.02 -7.76
C SER A 189 -3.26 -2.04 -7.64
N ALA A 190 -3.14 -1.11 -6.68
CA ALA A 190 -4.09 -0.04 -6.47
C ALA A 190 -3.37 1.32 -6.42
N ASN A 191 -4.03 2.37 -6.88
CA ASN A 191 -3.64 3.75 -6.67
C ASN A 191 -4.72 4.42 -5.81
N VAL A 192 -4.32 4.85 -4.63
CA VAL A 192 -5.25 5.29 -3.58
C VAL A 192 -5.03 6.77 -3.31
N ILE A 193 -6.10 7.55 -3.40
CA ILE A 193 -6.09 8.97 -3.03
C ILE A 193 -6.23 9.09 -1.52
N ASN A 194 -5.40 9.93 -0.91
CA ASN A 194 -5.40 10.25 0.51
C ASN A 194 -5.85 11.72 0.72
N PRO A 195 -7.15 12.02 0.65
CA PRO A 195 -7.68 13.38 0.68
C PRO A 195 -7.46 14.09 2.01
#